data_AF-A0A817PC84-F1
#
_entry.id   AF-A0A817PC84-F1
#
_cell.length_a   1.000
_cell.length_b   1.000
_cell.length_c   1.000
_cell.angle_alpha   90.00
_cell.angle_beta   90.00
_cell.angle_gamma   90.00
#
_symmetry.space_group_name_H-M   'P 1'
#
loop_
_entity.id
_entity.type
_entity.pdbx_description
1 polymer ?
#
loop_
_entity_poly.entity_id
_entity_poly.type
_entity_poly.pdbx_seq_one_letter_code
_entity_poly.pdbx_strand_id
1 'polypeptide(L)'
;MHIVNIIFIGIFTVASNYCLGTPLDDYVNTPDPVFSWTRLHTNSLSTHTFYILNMTSQRWFDDSFSSQAIWWHYLTITVPKAIRRPKTAFLLIAHGENTNPDPLKKSRREDDLIAWTWKKFLETNGSDPTVLLRFPMTKAVVRAMDTVQQFIQQQNLVAPEEFVIGGFSK
;
A
#
# COMPACT_ATOMS: atom_id res chain seq x y z
N MET A 1 -24.62 -58.77 35.43
CA MET A 1 -24.63 -57.30 35.35
C MET A 1 -23.21 -56.86 35.04
N HIS A 2 -22.85 -56.71 33.76
CA HIS A 2 -21.50 -56.35 33.33
C HIS A 2 -21.45 -54.85 33.03
N ILE A 3 -20.59 -54.13 33.75
CA ILE A 3 -20.34 -52.70 33.56
C ILE A 3 -19.29 -52.58 32.45
N VAL A 4 -19.65 -51.94 31.33
CA VAL A 4 -18.72 -51.62 30.24
C VAL A 4 -18.12 -50.24 30.54
N ASN A 5 -16.82 -50.19 30.80
CA ASN A 5 -16.06 -48.95 30.90
C ASN A 5 -15.83 -48.37 29.50
N ILE A 6 -16.43 -47.23 29.20
CA ILE A 6 -16.17 -46.47 27.98
C ILE A 6 -14.99 -45.53 28.25
N ILE A 7 -13.85 -45.81 27.64
CA ILE A 7 -12.68 -44.92 27.64
C ILE A 7 -12.90 -43.89 26.53
N PHE A 8 -13.08 -42.62 26.90
CA PHE A 8 -13.03 -41.50 25.96
C PHE A 8 -11.57 -41.14 25.67
N ILE A 9 -11.10 -41.46 24.47
CA ILE A 9 -9.81 -40.96 23.96
C ILE A 9 -10.08 -39.57 23.38
N GLY A 10 -9.71 -38.53 24.12
CA GLY A 10 -9.74 -37.15 23.65
C GLY A 10 -8.64 -36.91 22.61
N ILE A 11 -9.03 -36.66 21.36
CA ILE A 11 -8.12 -36.19 20.32
C ILE A 11 -7.84 -34.70 20.60
N PHE A 12 -6.65 -34.39 21.11
CA PHE A 12 -6.14 -33.02 21.13
C PHE A 12 -5.52 -32.73 19.75
N THR A 13 -6.29 -32.10 18.86
CA THR A 13 -5.73 -31.47 17.67
C THR A 13 -4.98 -30.21 18.09
N VAL A 14 -3.65 -30.27 18.04
CA VAL A 14 -2.83 -29.06 18.04
C VAL A 14 -3.07 -28.38 16.70
N ALA A 15 -3.83 -27.29 16.69
CA ALA A 15 -3.93 -26.43 15.53
C ALA A 15 -2.55 -25.80 15.31
N SER A 16 -1.80 -26.29 14.33
CA SER A 16 -0.64 -25.59 13.80
C SER A 16 -1.13 -24.29 13.17
N ASN A 17 -0.81 -23.15 13.81
CA ASN A 17 -1.01 -21.84 13.21
C ASN A 17 -0.09 -21.73 11.99
N TYR A 18 -0.56 -22.16 10.81
CA TYR A 18 0.04 -21.74 9.56
C TYR A 18 -0.23 -20.24 9.43
N CYS A 19 0.77 -19.42 9.67
CA CYS A 19 0.75 -18.02 9.28
C CYS A 19 0.80 -18.00 7.75
N LEU A 20 -0.34 -17.80 7.10
CA LEU A 20 -0.46 -17.91 5.64
C LEU A 20 0.17 -16.71 4.88
N GLY A 21 0.57 -15.65 5.59
CA GLY A 21 1.18 -14.44 5.02
C GLY A 21 2.47 -14.05 5.73
N THR A 22 3.33 -13.30 5.05
CA THR A 22 4.48 -12.63 5.68
C THR A 22 4.00 -11.40 6.49
N PRO A 23 4.82 -10.85 7.41
CA PRO A 23 4.47 -9.58 8.07
C PRO A 23 4.16 -8.43 7.10
N LEU A 24 4.77 -8.46 5.90
CA LEU A 24 4.49 -7.48 4.86
C LEU A 24 3.09 -7.72 4.26
N ASP A 25 2.71 -8.96 4.01
CA ASP A 25 1.37 -9.30 3.51
C ASP A 25 0.30 -8.85 4.51
N ASP A 26 0.48 -9.15 5.80
CA ASP A 26 -0.45 -8.73 6.85
C ASP A 26 -0.58 -7.20 6.90
N TYR A 27 0.55 -6.49 6.85
CA TYR A 27 0.56 -5.03 6.87
C TYR A 27 -0.16 -4.41 5.67
N VAL A 28 0.15 -4.90 4.46
CA VAL A 28 -0.41 -4.41 3.19
C VAL A 28 -1.92 -4.66 3.11
N ASN A 29 -2.36 -5.83 3.56
CA ASN A 29 -3.76 -6.26 3.50
C ASN A 29 -4.62 -5.71 4.64
N THR A 30 -4.01 -5.20 5.72
CA THR A 30 -4.74 -4.54 6.81
C THR A 30 -5.44 -3.27 6.27
N PRO A 31 -6.78 -3.18 6.36
CA PRO A 31 -7.51 -1.97 5.94
C PRO A 31 -7.05 -0.75 6.74
N ASP A 32 -7.00 0.40 6.09
CA ASP A 32 -6.69 1.67 6.74
C ASP A 32 -7.90 2.62 6.61
N PRO A 33 -8.45 3.13 7.73
CA PRO A 33 -9.63 3.98 7.69
C PRO A 33 -9.40 5.32 7.00
N VAL A 34 -8.15 5.77 6.83
CA VAL A 34 -7.85 7.01 6.09
C VAL A 34 -7.69 6.80 4.59
N PHE A 35 -7.66 5.53 4.12
CA PHE A 35 -7.58 5.23 2.70
C PHE A 35 -8.77 5.83 1.96
N SER A 36 -8.49 6.79 1.08
CA SER A 36 -9.50 7.53 0.36
C SER A 36 -8.89 8.17 -0.87
N TRP A 37 -9.71 8.49 -1.86
CA TRP A 37 -9.24 9.20 -3.04
C TRP A 37 -10.34 10.06 -3.64
N THR A 38 -9.92 11.13 -4.31
CA THR A 38 -10.82 12.05 -5.02
C THR A 38 -10.22 12.48 -6.35
N ARG A 39 -11.06 12.67 -7.37
CA ARG A 39 -10.64 13.16 -8.68
C ARG A 39 -10.55 14.69 -8.62
N LEU A 40 -9.35 15.22 -8.81
CA LEU A 40 -9.07 16.65 -8.83
C LEU A 40 -9.28 17.28 -10.21
N HIS A 41 -8.84 16.58 -11.26
CA HIS A 41 -8.85 17.14 -12.61
C HIS A 41 -9.14 16.08 -13.67
N THR A 42 -9.66 16.53 -14.81
CA THR A 42 -9.89 15.70 -16.00
C THR A 42 -9.67 16.53 -17.25
N ASN A 43 -8.91 15.99 -18.21
CA ASN A 43 -8.71 16.60 -19.52
C ASN A 43 -8.83 15.52 -20.60
N SER A 44 -9.80 15.67 -21.52
CA SER A 44 -10.00 14.73 -22.63
C SER A 44 -9.44 15.31 -23.92
N LEU A 45 -8.48 14.61 -24.51
CA LEU A 45 -7.92 14.92 -25.82
C LEU A 45 -8.42 13.90 -26.86
N SER A 46 -8.07 14.13 -28.14
CA SER A 46 -8.45 13.26 -29.26
C SER A 46 -7.86 11.85 -29.14
N THR A 47 -6.70 11.70 -28.52
CA THR A 47 -5.99 10.43 -28.42
C THR A 47 -6.16 9.73 -27.08
N HIS A 48 -6.29 10.49 -25.98
CA HIS A 48 -6.30 9.99 -24.61
C HIS A 48 -7.12 10.91 -23.69
N THR A 49 -7.58 10.37 -22.56
CA THR A 49 -8.09 11.16 -21.44
C THR A 49 -7.10 11.10 -20.27
N PHE A 50 -6.80 12.25 -19.67
CA PHE A 50 -6.01 12.38 -18.45
C PHE A 50 -6.90 12.62 -17.25
N TYR A 51 -6.58 11.97 -16.14
CA TYR A 51 -7.21 12.18 -14.84
C TYR A 51 -6.13 12.39 -13.79
N ILE A 52 -6.35 13.35 -12.90
CA ILE A 52 -5.50 13.56 -11.72
C ILE A 52 -6.34 13.28 -10.48
N LEU A 53 -5.90 12.34 -9.68
CA LEU A 53 -6.52 11.95 -8.42
C LEU A 53 -5.59 12.32 -7.27
N ASN A 54 -6.17 12.76 -6.16
CA ASN A 54 -5.49 12.81 -4.86
C ASN A 54 -5.91 11.57 -4.08
N MET A 55 -4.97 10.73 -3.69
CA MET A 55 -5.19 9.49 -2.93
C MET A 55 -4.41 9.54 -1.63
N THR A 56 -5.11 9.40 -0.51
CA THR A 56 -4.51 9.06 0.78
C THR A 56 -4.35 7.55 0.84
N SER A 57 -3.12 7.05 0.97
CA SER A 57 -2.84 5.60 1.01
C SER A 57 -3.09 5.02 2.40
N GLN A 58 -2.59 5.69 3.44
CA GLN A 58 -2.60 5.17 4.82
C GLN A 58 -2.14 6.22 5.83
N ARG A 59 -2.18 5.83 7.11
CA ARG A 59 -1.43 6.47 8.18
C ARG A 59 -0.24 5.59 8.62
N TRP A 60 0.97 6.12 8.54
CA TRP A 60 2.19 5.47 9.04
C TRP A 60 2.60 6.07 10.39
N PHE A 61 2.30 5.32 11.46
CA PHE A 61 2.43 5.75 12.86
C PHE A 61 1.63 7.02 13.20
N ASP A 62 1.84 7.56 14.39
CA ASP A 62 1.25 8.82 14.81
C ASP A 62 2.23 10.00 14.64
N ASP A 63 1.74 11.19 14.97
CA ASP A 63 2.47 12.43 14.77
C ASP A 63 3.65 12.59 15.76
N SER A 64 3.75 11.72 16.78
CA SER A 64 4.91 11.65 17.67
C SER A 64 6.09 10.92 17.02
N PHE A 65 5.80 10.02 16.08
CA PHE A 65 6.81 9.28 15.33
C PHE A 65 7.22 9.98 14.04
N SER A 66 6.26 10.55 13.31
CA SER A 66 6.48 11.23 12.04
C SER A 66 5.67 12.52 11.96
N SER A 67 6.32 13.64 11.62
CA SER A 67 5.62 14.89 11.32
C SER A 67 4.73 14.82 10.06
N GLN A 68 4.82 13.72 9.30
CA GLN A 68 4.00 13.41 8.14
C GLN A 68 3.49 11.96 8.25
N ALA A 69 2.64 11.72 9.25
CA ALA A 69 2.04 10.41 9.47
C ALA A 69 1.02 10.02 8.40
N ILE A 70 0.28 10.99 7.84
CA ILE A 70 -0.67 10.74 6.75
C ILE A 70 0.04 10.74 5.41
N TRP A 71 -0.06 9.63 4.69
CA TRP A 71 0.59 9.45 3.39
C TRP A 71 -0.44 9.63 2.29
N TRP A 72 -0.20 10.61 1.42
CA TRP A 72 -1.04 10.89 0.26
C TRP A 72 -0.17 11.11 -0.98
N HIS A 73 -0.76 10.87 -2.15
CA HIS A 73 -0.07 10.86 -3.43
C HIS A 73 -0.98 11.38 -4.54
N TYR A 74 -0.39 12.05 -5.52
CA TYR A 74 -1.08 12.32 -6.79
C TYR A 74 -0.96 11.12 -7.72
N LEU A 75 -2.10 10.62 -8.21
CA LEU A 75 -2.14 9.64 -9.29
C LEU A 75 -2.56 10.33 -10.58
N THR A 76 -1.72 10.22 -11.60
CA THR A 76 -2.08 10.63 -12.95
C THR A 76 -2.42 9.39 -13.77
N ILE A 77 -3.69 9.26 -14.15
CA ILE A 77 -4.20 8.13 -14.93
C ILE A 77 -4.42 8.61 -16.36
N THR A 78 -3.78 7.94 -17.31
CA THR A 78 -3.93 8.22 -18.73
C THR A 78 -4.63 7.05 -19.42
N VAL A 79 -5.78 7.31 -20.03
CA VAL A 79 -6.60 6.30 -20.70
C VAL A 79 -6.64 6.59 -22.21
N PRO A 80 -5.99 5.77 -23.06
CA PRO A 80 -6.10 5.88 -24.51
C PRO A 80 -7.53 5.67 -25.00
N LYS A 81 -7.93 6.37 -26.07
CA LYS A 81 -9.22 6.09 -26.74
C LYS A 81 -9.25 4.71 -27.40
N ALA A 82 -8.09 4.21 -27.84
CA ALA A 82 -7.94 2.88 -28.45
C ALA A 82 -7.08 1.97 -27.55
N ILE A 83 -7.74 1.10 -26.77
CA ILE A 83 -7.08 0.22 -25.80
C ILE A 83 -6.87 -1.16 -26.42
N ARG A 84 -5.61 -1.58 -26.58
CA ARG A 84 -5.26 -2.92 -27.13
C ARG A 84 -5.14 -4.01 -26.07
N ARG A 85 -4.85 -3.64 -24.82
CA ARG A 85 -4.63 -4.56 -23.69
C ARG A 85 -5.40 -4.04 -22.46
N PRO A 86 -6.74 -4.23 -22.42
CA PRO A 86 -7.59 -3.60 -21.42
C PRO A 86 -7.37 -4.09 -19.98
N LYS A 87 -6.74 -5.26 -19.82
CA LYS A 87 -6.43 -5.84 -18.51
C LYS A 87 -5.04 -5.48 -17.98
N THR A 88 -4.20 -4.80 -18.77
CA THR A 88 -2.81 -4.53 -18.39
C THR A 88 -2.60 -3.03 -18.22
N ALA A 89 -2.09 -2.61 -17.07
CA ALA A 89 -1.69 -1.24 -16.79
C ALA A 89 -0.17 -1.13 -16.57
N PHE A 90 0.40 0.00 -16.96
CA PHE A 90 1.76 0.37 -16.58
C PHE A 90 1.68 1.38 -15.44
N LEU A 91 2.25 1.03 -14.29
CA LEU A 91 2.36 1.91 -13.12
C LEU A 91 3.81 2.39 -13.01
N LEU A 92 4.02 3.68 -13.25
CA LEU A 92 5.31 4.31 -13.03
C LEU A 92 5.32 5.02 -11.69
N ILE A 93 6.15 4.55 -10.77
CA ILE A 93 6.42 5.21 -9.50
C ILE A 93 7.52 6.25 -9.76
N ALA A 94 7.10 7.51 -9.83
CA ALA A 94 8.01 8.63 -9.97
C ALA A 94 8.26 9.31 -8.61
N HIS A 95 9.15 10.31 -8.62
CA HIS A 95 9.47 11.11 -7.45
C HIS A 95 8.22 11.77 -6.84
N GLY A 96 8.09 11.69 -5.51
CA GLY A 96 7.06 12.38 -4.75
C GLY A 96 7.71 13.19 -3.64
N GLU A 97 7.48 14.50 -3.62
CA GLU A 97 7.88 15.37 -2.52
C GLU A 97 6.63 15.96 -1.90
N ASN A 98 6.37 15.62 -0.63
CA ASN A 98 5.37 16.29 0.17
C ASN A 98 6.06 17.49 0.83
N THR A 99 6.12 18.62 0.13
CA THR A 99 6.67 19.85 0.69
C THR A 99 5.69 20.44 1.70
N ASN A 100 5.66 19.91 2.92
CA ASN A 100 5.14 20.65 4.07
C ASN A 100 6.33 21.37 4.71
N PRO A 101 6.33 22.71 4.84
CA PRO A 101 7.44 23.42 5.47
C PRO A 101 7.53 23.05 6.96
N ASP A 102 8.43 22.11 7.28
CA ASP A 102 8.83 21.84 8.67
C ASP A 102 9.62 23.06 9.20
N PRO A 103 9.12 23.78 10.22
CA PRO A 103 9.82 24.93 10.80
C PRO A 103 11.16 24.55 11.45
N LEU A 104 11.44 23.26 11.70
CA LEU A 104 12.69 22.78 12.28
C LEU A 104 13.70 22.23 11.25
N LYS A 105 13.34 22.17 9.96
CA LYS A 105 14.17 21.71 8.83
C LYS A 105 14.95 20.39 9.07
N LYS A 106 14.46 19.48 9.92
CA LYS A 106 15.05 18.14 10.08
C LYS A 106 14.35 17.16 9.15
N SER A 107 14.30 17.50 7.85
CA SER A 107 13.87 16.54 6.85
C SER A 107 14.99 15.54 6.61
N ARG A 108 14.70 14.25 6.77
CA ARG A 108 15.59 13.18 6.29
C ARG A 108 15.24 12.96 4.82
N ARG A 109 16.26 12.92 3.96
CA ARG A 109 16.07 12.45 2.58
C ARG A 109 15.63 10.99 2.62
N GLU A 110 14.98 10.49 1.56
CA GLU A 110 14.46 9.11 1.48
C GLU A 110 15.46 8.06 2.00
N ASP A 111 16.70 8.09 1.50
CA ASP A 111 17.75 7.15 1.91
C ASP A 111 18.10 7.23 3.40
N ASP A 112 18.16 8.45 3.96
CA ASP A 112 18.42 8.68 5.38
C ASP A 112 17.27 8.15 6.25
N LEU A 113 16.03 8.28 5.76
CA LEU A 113 14.85 7.77 6.46
C LEU A 113 14.81 6.24 6.41
N ILE A 114 15.14 5.63 5.26
CA ILE A 114 15.28 4.18 5.14
C ILE A 114 16.35 3.69 6.13
N ALA A 115 17.55 4.27 6.09
CA ALA A 115 18.64 3.88 6.99
C ALA A 115 18.26 4.04 8.47
N TRP A 116 17.58 5.14 8.81
CA TRP A 116 17.13 5.38 10.18
C TRP A 116 16.07 4.36 10.65
N THR A 117 15.11 3.97 9.79
CA THR A 117 14.12 2.94 10.14
C THR A 117 14.74 1.56 10.33
N TRP A 118 15.76 1.21 9.54
CA TRP A 118 16.56 0.00 9.78
C TRP A 118 17.30 0.05 11.11
N LYS A 119 17.91 1.19 11.45
CA LYS A 119 18.55 1.38 12.76
C LYS A 119 17.55 1.14 13.89
N LYS A 120 16.35 1.72 13.79
CA LYS A 120 15.26 1.55 14.78
C LYS A 120 14.83 0.10 14.92
N PHE A 121 14.65 -0.60 13.81
CA PHE A 121 14.31 -2.02 13.79
C PHE A 121 15.37 -2.88 14.50
N LEU A 122 16.65 -2.59 14.27
CA LEU A 122 17.75 -3.30 14.93
C LEU A 122 17.87 -2.95 16.42
N GLU A 123 17.64 -1.69 16.80
CA GLU A 123 17.61 -1.25 18.21
C GLU A 123 16.53 -1.97 19.04
N THR A 124 15.45 -2.44 18.40
CA THR A 124 14.36 -3.21 19.06
C THR A 124 14.51 -4.73 18.90
N ASN A 125 15.70 -5.22 18.53
CA ASN A 125 15.96 -6.64 18.23
C ASN A 125 15.04 -7.22 17.15
N GLY A 126 14.55 -6.39 16.23
CA GLY A 126 13.69 -6.80 15.14
C GLY A 126 12.26 -7.18 15.54
N SER A 127 11.78 -6.70 16.68
CA SER A 127 10.47 -7.07 17.22
C SER A 127 9.27 -6.58 16.40
N ASP A 128 9.40 -5.40 15.77
CA ASP A 128 8.34 -4.77 14.99
C ASP A 128 8.85 -4.35 13.59
N PRO A 129 8.57 -5.15 12.54
CA PRO A 129 9.00 -4.82 11.18
C PRO A 129 8.21 -3.67 10.54
N THR A 130 7.07 -3.25 11.09
CA THR A 130 6.24 -2.17 10.53
C THR A 130 6.91 -0.80 10.63
N VAL A 131 7.95 -0.69 11.47
CA VAL A 131 8.84 0.48 11.56
C VAL A 131 9.65 0.68 10.28
N LEU A 132 9.87 -0.34 9.46
CA LEU A 132 10.65 -0.23 8.22
C LEU A 132 9.89 0.58 7.19
N LEU A 133 10.48 1.66 6.68
CA LEU A 133 9.85 2.56 5.70
C LEU A 133 9.34 1.83 4.44
N ARG A 134 9.89 0.66 4.12
CA ARG A 134 9.45 -0.15 2.98
C ARG A 134 8.04 -0.71 3.12
N PHE A 135 7.55 -0.91 4.34
CA PHE A 135 6.19 -1.39 4.59
C PHE A 135 5.14 -0.38 4.12
N PRO A 136 5.14 0.89 4.60
CA PRO A 136 4.22 1.89 4.09
C PRO A 136 4.42 2.18 2.61
N MET A 137 5.66 2.16 2.08
CA MET A 137 5.89 2.34 0.64
C MET A 137 5.21 1.26 -0.21
N THR A 138 5.33 -0.02 0.17
CA THR A 138 4.67 -1.12 -0.54
C THR A 138 3.15 -1.00 -0.46
N LYS A 139 2.61 -0.71 0.73
CA LYS A 139 1.17 -0.51 0.89
C LYS A 139 0.66 0.65 0.04
N ALA A 140 1.39 1.76 -0.06
CA ALA A 140 1.02 2.89 -0.91
C ALA A 140 0.91 2.50 -2.40
N VAL A 141 1.81 1.64 -2.90
CA VAL A 141 1.77 1.12 -4.27
C VAL A 141 0.54 0.22 -4.48
N VAL A 142 0.24 -0.66 -3.54
CA VAL A 142 -0.96 -1.52 -3.62
C VAL A 142 -2.24 -0.69 -3.58
N ARG A 143 -2.31 0.31 -2.69
CA ARG A 143 -3.43 1.26 -2.64
C ARG A 143 -3.59 2.04 -3.95
N ALA A 144 -2.48 2.39 -4.62
CA ALA A 144 -2.52 3.01 -5.94
C ALA A 144 -3.12 2.07 -7.01
N MET A 145 -2.78 0.77 -6.99
CA MET A 145 -3.40 -0.22 -7.88
C MET A 145 -4.90 -0.35 -7.61
N ASP A 146 -5.31 -0.43 -6.35
CA ASP A 146 -6.71 -0.49 -5.95
C ASP A 146 -7.48 0.74 -6.44
N THR A 147 -6.92 1.94 -6.23
CA THR A 147 -7.51 3.19 -6.71
C THR A 147 -7.64 3.21 -8.23
N VAL A 148 -6.62 2.75 -8.98
CA VAL A 148 -6.70 2.65 -10.45
C VAL A 148 -7.82 1.69 -10.87
N GLN A 149 -7.90 0.50 -10.27
CA GLN A 149 -8.94 -0.48 -10.58
C GLN A 149 -10.34 0.09 -10.32
N GLN A 150 -10.57 0.63 -9.13
CA GLN A 150 -11.85 1.22 -8.75
C GLN A 150 -12.22 2.40 -9.67
N PHE A 151 -11.26 3.27 -9.96
CA PHE A 151 -11.48 4.44 -10.80
C PHE A 151 -11.83 4.08 -12.25
N ILE A 152 -11.12 3.11 -12.83
CA ILE A 152 -11.36 2.66 -14.21
C ILE A 152 -12.73 1.99 -14.33
N GLN A 153 -13.16 1.22 -13.33
CA GLN A 153 -14.52 0.67 -13.27
C GLN A 153 -15.58 1.78 -13.27
N GLN A 154 -15.36 2.87 -12.53
CA GLN A 154 -16.26 4.04 -12.54
C GLN A 154 -16.33 4.74 -13.92
N GLN A 155 -15.35 4.53 -14.81
CA GLN A 155 -15.39 5.04 -16.18
C GLN A 155 -16.10 4.08 -17.16
N ASN A 156 -16.74 3.01 -16.67
CA ASN A 156 -17.34 1.93 -17.48
C ASN A 156 -16.31 1.24 -18.40
N LEU A 157 -15.07 1.11 -17.93
CA LEU A 157 -13.99 0.41 -18.63
C LEU A 157 -13.62 -0.87 -17.89
N VAL A 158 -12.95 -1.78 -18.60
CA VAL A 158 -12.39 -2.99 -18.00
C VAL A 158 -11.25 -2.60 -17.06
N ALA A 159 -11.34 -2.98 -15.79
CA ALA A 159 -10.29 -2.74 -14.82
C ALA A 159 -9.03 -3.54 -15.15
N PRO A 160 -7.83 -2.97 -14.95
CA PRO A 160 -6.60 -3.72 -15.11
C PRO A 160 -6.48 -4.79 -14.01
N GLU A 161 -6.14 -6.02 -14.40
CA GLU A 161 -5.84 -7.15 -13.52
C GLU A 161 -4.33 -7.38 -13.42
N GLU A 162 -3.57 -6.87 -14.39
CA GLU A 162 -2.13 -7.04 -14.53
C GLU A 162 -1.44 -5.68 -14.47
N PHE A 163 -0.39 -5.57 -13.68
CA PHE A 163 0.41 -4.35 -13.56
C PHE A 163 1.87 -4.63 -13.93
N VAL A 164 2.41 -3.81 -14.83
CA VAL A 164 3.85 -3.67 -15.02
C VAL A 164 4.28 -2.46 -14.22
N ILE A 165 5.19 -2.66 -13.26
CA ILE A 165 5.65 -1.60 -12.36
C ILE A 165 7.04 -1.15 -12.77
N GLY A 166 7.22 0.15 -12.94
CA GLY A 166 8.52 0.79 -13.13
C GLY A 166 8.78 1.83 -12.04
N GLY A 167 10.06 2.16 -11.83
CA GLY A 167 10.47 3.23 -10.93
C GLY A 167 11.40 4.20 -11.66
N PHE A 168 11.24 5.50 -11.40
CA PHE A 168 12.19 6.52 -11.86
C PHE A 168 12.75 7.22 -10.61
N SER A 169 13.99 6.90 -10.26
CA SER A 169 14.74 7.58 -9.19
C SER A 169 15.96 8.30 -9.77
N LYS A 170 16.53 9.23 -9.00
CA LYS A 170 17.73 9.99 -9.34
C LYS A 170 18.99 9.16 -9.21
#